data_AF-H0HL58-F1
#
_entry.id   AF-H0HL58-F1
#
_cell.length_a   1.000
_cell.length_b   1.000
_cell.length_c   1.000
_cell.angle_alpha   90.00
_cell.angle_beta   90.00
_cell.angle_gamma   90.00
#
_symmetry.space_group_name_H-M   'P 1'
#
loop_
_entity.id
_entity.type
_entity.pdbx_description
1 polymer ?
#
loop_
_entity_poly.entity_id
_entity_poly.type
_entity_poly.pdbx_seq_one_letter_code
_entity_poly.pdbx_strand_id
1 'polypeptide(L)' 'MPGGPLAIEWRADDHVVMTGPAEWEFSGAFDPETGAWTRDRQDVA' A
#
# COMPACT_ATOMS: atom_id res chain seq x y z
N MET A 1 -7.70 -15.74 -1.59
CA MET A 1 -7.28 -15.69 -3.02
C MET A 1 -5.78 -15.42 -3.04
N PRO A 2 -4.99 -15.98 -3.98
CA PRO A 2 -3.54 -15.73 -4.04
C PRO A 2 -3.27 -14.23 -4.31
N GLY A 3 -2.26 -13.65 -3.65
CA GLY A 3 -2.01 -12.20 -3.53
C GLY A 3 -1.54 -11.45 -4.78
N GLY A 4 -2.19 -11.66 -5.93
CA GLY A 4 -1.87 -10.95 -7.18
C GLY A 4 -0.54 -11.34 -7.82
N PRO A 5 -0.24 -10.83 -9.03
CA PRO A 5 1.04 -11.08 -9.70
C PRO A 5 2.18 -10.29 -9.05
N LEU A 6 3.37 -10.89 -9.03
CA LEU A 6 4.59 -10.26 -8.53
C LEU A 6 5.73 -10.47 -9.53
N ALA A 7 6.29 -9.38 -10.05
CA ALA A 7 7.48 -9.37 -10.86
C ALA A 7 8.72 -9.27 -9.97
N ILE A 8 9.74 -10.08 -10.24
CA ILE A 8 10.98 -10.15 -9.46
C ILE A 8 12.17 -10.03 -10.43
N GLU A 9 13.07 -9.09 -10.14
CA GLU A 9 14.32 -8.89 -10.89
C GLU A 9 15.53 -9.00 -9.95
N TRP A 10 16.51 -9.79 -10.37
CA TRP A 10 17.82 -9.88 -9.73
C TRP A 10 18.78 -8.97 -10.49
N ARG A 11 19.21 -7.88 -9.86
CA ARG A 11 20.12 -6.91 -10.46
C ARG A 11 21.57 -7.37 -10.32
N ALA A 12 22.43 -6.83 -11.17
CA ALA A 12 23.87 -7.11 -11.16
C ALA A 12 24.61 -6.54 -9.94
N ASP A 13 23.98 -5.63 -9.18
CA ASP A 13 24.51 -5.02 -7.96
C ASP A 13 24.04 -5.71 -6.68
N ASP A 14 23.72 -7.02 -6.75
CA ASP A 14 23.26 -7.85 -5.63
C ASP A 14 21.95 -7.36 -4.97
N HIS A 15 21.11 -6.62 -5.70
CA HIS A 15 19.79 -6.18 -5.24
C HIS A 15 18.65 -6.96 -5.88
N VAL A 16 17.60 -7.22 -5.11
CA VAL A 16 16.33 -7.78 -5.60
C VAL A 16 15.29 -6.68 -5.67
N VAL A 17 14.68 -6.50 -6.84
CA VAL A 17 13.53 -5.61 -7.03
C VAL A 17 12.27 -6.45 -7.14
N MET A 18 11.25 -6.10 -6.37
CA MET A 18 9.95 -6.78 -6.35
C MET A 18 8.87 -5.76 -6.68
N THR A 19 8.06 -6.03 -7.71
CA THR A 19 7.01 -5.12 -8.18
C THR A 19 5.70 -5.86 -8.33
N GLY A 20 4.65 -5.32 -7.70
CA GLY A 20 3.30 -5.86 -7.76
C GLY A 20 2.27 -4.72 -7.68
N PRO A 21 0.98 -5.02 -7.92
CA PRO A 21 -0.09 -4.05 -7.79
C PRO A 21 -0.28 -3.66 -6.31
N ALA A 22 -0.71 -2.42 -6.08
CA ALA A 22 -1.15 -1.93 -4.79
C ALA A 22 -2.51 -1.27 -4.95
N GLU A 23 -3.39 -1.48 -3.97
CA GLU A 23 -4.73 -0.89 -3.96
C GLU A 23 -4.84 0.14 -2.84
N TRP A 24 -5.56 1.22 -3.11
CA TRP A 24 -5.89 2.21 -2.09
C TRP A 24 -7.02 1.68 -1.21
N GLU A 25 -6.70 1.29 0.02
CA GLU A 25 -7.70 0.79 0.97
C GLU A 25 -8.28 1.92 1.84
N PHE A 26 -7.44 2.86 2.28
CA PHE A 26 -7.84 3.85 3.29
C PHE A 26 -7.04 5.15 3.22
N SER A 27 -7.73 6.26 3.49
CA SER A 27 -7.15 7.59 3.75
C SER A 27 -7.81 8.22 4.97
N GLY A 28 -7.03 8.79 5.87
CA GLY A 28 -7.55 9.48 7.04
C GLY A 28 -6.51 9.78 8.10
N ALA A 29 -6.97 10.38 9.20
CA ALA A 29 -6.18 10.62 10.40
C ALA A 29 -6.52 9.61 11.50
N PHE A 30 -5.51 9.24 12.28
CA PHE A 30 -5.61 8.30 13.40
C PHE A 30 -4.87 8.86 14.61
N ASP A 31 -5.54 8.87 15.77
CA ASP A 31 -4.95 9.21 17.06
C ASP A 31 -4.44 7.93 17.74
N PRO A 32 -3.10 7.77 17.94
CA PRO A 32 -2.54 6.57 18.52
C PRO A 32 -2.76 6.41 20.04
N GLU A 33 -3.11 7.48 20.77
CA GLU A 33 -3.35 7.41 22.21
C GLU A 33 -4.77 6.94 22.54
N THR A 34 -5.74 7.42 21.76
CA THR A 34 -7.18 7.15 21.99
C THR A 34 -7.76 6.11 21.04
N GLY A 35 -7.11 5.86 19.90
CA GLY A 35 -7.62 5.03 18.82
C GLY A 35 -8.72 5.70 17.99
N ALA A 36 -9.02 6.98 18.23
CA ALA A 36 -9.97 7.73 17.41
C ALA A 36 -9.44 7.90 15.98
N TRP A 37 -10.33 7.84 14.99
CA TRP A 37 -9.95 8.01 13.59
C TRP A 37 -11.02 8.73 12.79
N THR A 38 -10.60 9.36 11.70
CA THR A 38 -11.50 10.04 10.76
C THR A 38 -11.07 9.75 9.33
N ARG A 39 -12.03 9.43 8.44
CA ARG A 39 -11.75 9.23 7.01
C ARG A 39 -11.61 10.56 6.29
N ASP A 40 -10.70 10.63 5.33
CA ASP A 40 -10.71 11.75 4.39
C ASP A 40 -11.96 11.69 3.50
N ARG A 41 -12.45 12.86 3.09
CA ARG A 41 -13.57 12.95 2.15
C ARG A 41 -13.09 12.44 0.80
N GLN A 42 -13.76 11.40 0.30
CA GLN A 42 -13.44 10.82 -1.00
C GLN A 42 -14.24 11.58 -2.06
N ASP A 43 -13.61 12.55 -2.71
CA ASP A 43 -14.17 13.16 -3.92
C ASP A 43 -13.88 12.23 -5.10
N VAL A 44 -14.92 11.61 -5.64
CA VAL A 44 -14.83 10.80 -6.85
C VAL A 44 -14.89 11.76 -8.03
N ALA A 45 -13.80 11.85 -8.80
CA ALA A 45 -13.77 12.58 -10.07
C ALA A 45 -14.57 11.85 -11.15
#